data_AF-A0A7S2G8A5-F1
#
_entry.id   AF-A0A7S2G8A5-F1
#
_cell.length_a   1.000
_cell.length_b   1.000
_cell.length_c   1.000
_cell.angle_alpha   90.00
_cell.angle_beta   90.00
_cell.angle_gamma   90.00
#
_symmetry.space_group_name_H-M   'P 1'
#
loop_
_entity.id
_entity.type
_entity.pdbx_description
1 polymer ?
#
loop_
_entity_poly.entity_id
_entity_poly.type
_entity_poly.pdbx_seq_one_letter_code
_entity_poly.pdbx_strand_id
1 'polypeptide(L)'
;QLPDPAMEVTVLEADNAPARPVLSVRIGPSRQESQLEVNRPLKFPHPGPKQAPVEVGLFQELGSEVLPEGGGAEALCSIPVLRSDGSSSQVKLRIRRGEPPLAGTGYPAGQTPSPQGGSRPRSKGTPTAVGQEQDQVFERIQGLIQDVLRDQPEDPCRFMLNQLKTLQPDGAKAKRGTAAAQDSSSPGSPKSPRPPDQPCPGRTGRGATTRQLAAQQAVGRQGVARTQKEA
;
A
#
# COMPACT_ATOMS: atom_id res chain seq x y z
N GLN A 1 -24.61 20.57 -16.32
CA GLN A 1 -24.44 19.78 -15.08
C GLN A 1 -24.17 20.77 -13.97
N LEU A 2 -25.03 20.84 -12.96
CA LEU A 2 -24.66 21.55 -11.73
C LEU A 2 -23.49 20.79 -11.09
N PRO A 3 -22.48 21.48 -10.53
CA PRO A 3 -21.43 20.79 -9.78
C PRO A 3 -22.06 20.04 -8.61
N ASP A 4 -21.72 18.76 -8.46
CA ASP A 4 -22.16 17.97 -7.31
C ASP A 4 -21.75 18.70 -6.01
N PRO A 5 -22.60 18.70 -4.97
CA PRO A 5 -22.30 19.35 -3.71
C PRO A 5 -21.05 18.71 -3.08
N ALA A 6 -19.94 19.43 -3.13
CA ALA A 6 -18.68 18.99 -2.55
C ALA A 6 -18.85 18.80 -1.03
N MET A 7 -18.36 17.69 -0.51
CA MET A 7 -18.23 17.49 0.93
C MET A 7 -17.05 18.33 1.41
N GLU A 8 -17.18 19.01 2.55
CA GLU A 8 -16.13 19.83 3.14
C GLU A 8 -15.75 19.32 4.53
N VAL A 9 -14.46 19.22 4.80
CA VAL A 9 -13.91 18.88 6.11
C VAL A 9 -13.05 20.04 6.58
N THR A 10 -13.36 20.62 7.73
CA THR A 10 -12.62 21.75 8.30
C THR A 10 -12.19 21.41 9.71
N VAL A 11 -10.92 21.66 10.02
CA VAL A 11 -10.42 21.57 11.39
C VAL A 11 -10.78 22.86 12.10
N LEU A 12 -11.61 22.79 13.14
CA LEU A 12 -12.05 23.98 13.86
C LEU A 12 -11.06 24.40 14.95
N GLU A 13 -10.51 23.42 15.66
CA GLU A 13 -9.61 23.60 16.80
C GLU A 13 -8.58 22.45 16.84
N ALA A 14 -7.38 22.72 17.36
CA ALA A 14 -6.32 21.74 17.51
C ALA A 14 -5.42 22.09 18.69
N ASP A 15 -5.61 21.40 19.81
CA ASP A 15 -4.79 21.55 21.02
C ASP A 15 -3.80 20.39 21.15
N ASN A 16 -2.59 20.69 21.64
CA ASN A 16 -1.52 19.71 21.84
C ASN A 16 -1.19 18.87 20.58
N ALA A 17 -1.27 19.49 19.40
CA ALA A 17 -0.94 18.84 18.14
C ALA A 17 0.54 18.38 18.11
N PRO A 18 0.85 17.26 17.44
CA PRO A 18 2.24 16.81 17.29
C PRO A 18 3.06 17.81 16.45
N ALA A 19 4.39 17.79 16.58
CA ALA A 19 5.24 18.70 15.81
C ALA A 19 5.18 18.38 14.30
N ARG A 20 4.97 19.39 13.45
CA ARG A 20 4.70 19.21 12.01
C ARG A 20 3.51 18.25 11.76
N PRO A 21 2.30 18.64 12.18
CA PRO A 21 1.12 17.79 12.05
C PRO A 21 0.67 17.66 10.59
N VAL A 22 0.36 16.43 10.19
CA VAL A 22 -0.20 16.08 8.87
C VAL A 22 -1.58 15.48 9.07
N LEU A 23 -2.59 16.08 8.46
CA LEU A 23 -3.97 15.59 8.44
C LEU A 23 -4.16 14.70 7.21
N SER A 24 -4.61 13.47 7.42
CA SER A 24 -5.04 12.55 6.37
C SER A 24 -6.54 12.32 6.49
N VAL A 25 -7.27 12.60 5.42
CA VAL A 25 -8.71 12.34 5.33
C VAL A 25 -8.93 11.37 4.17
N ARG A 26 -9.68 10.30 4.41
CA ARG A 26 -10.05 9.31 3.40
C ARG A 26 -11.56 9.13 3.38
N ILE A 27 -12.14 9.24 2.20
CA ILE A 27 -13.58 9.12 1.94
C ILE A 27 -13.73 8.17 0.74
N GLY A 28 -14.08 6.91 1.01
CA GLY A 28 -14.14 5.87 -0.01
C GLY A 28 -12.81 5.72 -0.77
N PRO A 29 -12.78 5.92 -2.11
CA PRO A 29 -11.54 5.85 -2.90
C PRO A 29 -10.69 7.13 -2.83
N SER A 30 -11.26 8.25 -2.37
CA SER A 30 -10.56 9.53 -2.30
C SER A 30 -9.74 9.60 -1.01
N ARG A 31 -8.47 9.99 -1.13
CA ARG A 31 -7.57 10.27 -0.01
C ARG A 31 -6.91 11.63 -0.23
N GLN A 32 -6.91 12.45 0.80
CA GLN A 32 -6.23 13.74 0.81
C GLN A 32 -5.36 13.82 2.06
N GLU A 33 -4.09 14.19 1.86
CA GLU A 33 -3.14 14.48 2.93
C GLU A 33 -2.67 15.92 2.80
N SER A 34 -2.65 16.66 3.91
CA SER A 34 -2.17 18.04 3.93
C SER A 34 -1.55 18.37 5.28
N GLN A 35 -0.76 19.44 5.34
CA GLN A 35 -0.40 20.03 6.64
C GLN A 35 -1.70 20.44 7.36
N LEU A 36 -1.71 20.28 8.68
CA LEU A 36 -2.86 20.65 9.50
C LEU A 36 -3.03 22.17 9.49
N GLU A 37 -4.17 22.64 8.98
CA GLU A 37 -4.53 24.04 8.98
C GLU A 37 -5.92 24.22 9.60
N VAL A 38 -5.98 25.06 10.64
CA VAL A 38 -7.22 25.36 11.35
C VAL A 38 -8.04 26.37 10.52
N ASN A 39 -9.35 26.17 10.46
CA ASN A 39 -10.32 26.96 9.70
C ASN A 39 -10.11 26.94 8.17
N ARG A 40 -9.39 25.95 7.65
CA ARG A 40 -9.27 25.74 6.21
C ARG A 40 -10.13 24.56 5.74
N PRO A 41 -11.10 24.78 4.84
CA PRO A 41 -11.93 23.71 4.30
C PRO A 41 -11.15 22.85 3.29
N LEU A 42 -11.19 21.54 3.50
CA LEU A 42 -10.74 20.52 2.56
C LEU A 42 -11.95 20.01 1.77
N LYS A 43 -11.89 20.11 0.44
CA LYS A 43 -13.00 19.77 -0.44
C LYS A 43 -12.84 18.37 -1.01
N PHE A 44 -13.90 17.58 -0.89
CA PHE A 44 -13.97 16.21 -1.38
C PHE A 44 -15.14 16.05 -2.36
N PRO A 45 -14.98 15.17 -3.36
CA PRO A 45 -16.13 14.77 -4.18
C PRO A 45 -17.20 14.13 -3.29
N HIS A 46 -18.47 14.40 -3.61
CA HIS A 46 -19.59 13.81 -2.87
C HIS A 46 -19.50 12.28 -2.96
N PRO A 47 -19.62 11.53 -1.84
CA PRO A 47 -19.48 10.06 -1.85
C PRO A 47 -20.61 9.30 -2.57
N GLY A 48 -21.42 9.98 -3.39
CA GLY A 48 -22.60 9.39 -4.02
C GLY A 48 -23.71 9.05 -3.01
N PRO A 49 -24.75 8.31 -3.43
CA PRO A 49 -25.91 8.01 -2.59
C PRO A 49 -25.61 7.01 -1.45
N LYS A 50 -24.52 6.25 -1.56
CA LYS A 50 -24.05 5.37 -0.50
C LYS A 50 -23.02 6.14 0.32
N GLN A 51 -23.41 6.58 1.51
CA GLN A 51 -22.47 7.24 2.42
C GLN A 51 -21.28 6.32 2.71
N ALA A 52 -20.11 6.68 2.18
CA ALA A 52 -18.86 6.01 2.51
C ALA A 52 -18.37 6.48 3.89
N PRO A 53 -17.73 5.61 4.69
CA PRO A 53 -17.12 6.04 5.93
C PRO A 53 -16.01 7.07 5.66
N VAL A 54 -15.92 8.06 6.55
CA VAL A 54 -14.87 9.08 6.55
C VAL A 54 -13.84 8.68 7.60
N GLU A 55 -12.63 8.33 7.16
CA GLU A 55 -11.49 8.05 8.04
C GLU A 55 -10.64 9.31 8.17
N VAL A 56 -10.40 9.77 9.39
CA VAL A 56 -9.56 10.94 9.69
C VAL A 56 -8.39 10.48 10.56
N GLY A 57 -7.17 10.78 10.13
CA GLY A 57 -5.94 10.47 10.85
C GLY A 57 -5.09 11.72 11.01
N LEU A 58 -4.48 11.87 12.19
CA LEU A 58 -3.52 12.92 12.49
C LEU A 58 -2.14 12.28 12.71
N PHE A 59 -1.16 12.72 11.94
CA PHE A 59 0.18 12.16 11.94
C PHE A 59 1.23 13.21 12.25
N GLN A 60 2.40 12.75 12.70
CA GLN A 60 3.58 13.57 12.87
C GLN A 60 4.51 13.37 11.67
N GLU A 61 4.88 14.46 10.98
CA GLU A 61 5.88 14.38 9.93
C GLU A 61 7.29 14.26 10.54
N LEU A 62 7.94 13.11 10.34
CA LEU A 62 9.26 12.84 10.90
C LEU A 62 10.42 13.24 9.98
N GLY A 63 10.16 13.44 8.69
CA GLY A 63 11.17 13.77 7.68
C GLY A 63 10.57 13.89 6.28
N SER A 64 11.22 14.68 5.43
CA SER A 64 10.81 14.93 4.05
C SER A 64 12.03 15.19 3.19
N GLU A 65 12.02 14.67 1.96
CA GLU A 65 13.06 14.94 0.97
C GLU A 65 12.41 15.20 -0.38
N VAL A 66 12.82 16.28 -1.03
CA VAL A 66 12.34 16.65 -2.36
C VAL A 66 13.33 16.10 -3.37
N LEU A 67 12.82 15.30 -4.30
CA LEU A 67 13.64 14.77 -5.39
C LEU A 67 13.91 15.86 -6.42
N PRO A 68 15.13 15.98 -6.95
CA PRO A 68 15.42 16.96 -7.98
C PRO A 68 14.59 16.70 -9.25
N GLU A 69 14.10 17.78 -9.84
CA GLU A 69 13.51 17.77 -11.17
C GLU A 69 14.58 17.34 -12.19
N GLY A 70 14.22 16.49 -13.15
CA GLY A 70 15.18 16.03 -14.18
C GLY A 70 16.09 14.85 -13.78
N GLY A 71 15.98 14.31 -12.56
CA GLY A 71 16.54 12.99 -12.25
C GLY A 71 16.03 11.92 -13.23
N GLY A 72 16.91 11.02 -13.66
CA GLY A 72 16.60 9.97 -14.65
C GLY A 72 15.46 9.03 -14.23
N ALA A 73 15.26 7.97 -15.00
CA ALA A 73 14.18 6.99 -14.76
C ALA A 73 14.18 6.39 -13.34
N GLU A 74 15.32 6.47 -12.64
CA GLU A 74 15.46 6.00 -11.27
C GLU A 74 16.22 7.01 -10.40
N ALA A 75 15.77 7.18 -9.16
CA ALA A 75 16.40 8.00 -8.13
C ALA A 75 16.45 7.24 -6.80
N LEU A 76 17.55 7.41 -6.06
CA LEU A 76 17.68 6.93 -4.67
C LEU A 76 17.56 8.12 -3.72
N CYS A 77 16.84 7.93 -2.60
CA CYS A 77 16.46 8.99 -1.68
C CYS A 77 16.72 8.61 -0.21
N SER A 78 17.25 9.60 0.50
CA SER A 78 17.98 9.61 1.78
C SER A 78 17.30 10.05 3.07
N ILE A 79 16.00 9.86 3.30
CA ILE A 79 15.25 10.63 4.32
C ILE A 79 15.74 10.35 5.77
N PRO A 80 16.33 11.34 6.47
CA PRO A 80 16.64 11.20 7.89
C PRO A 80 15.36 11.34 8.73
N VAL A 81 15.26 10.52 9.78
CA VAL A 81 14.11 10.43 10.69
C VAL A 81 14.61 10.59 12.11
N LEU A 82 14.24 11.68 12.77
CA LEU A 82 14.54 11.89 14.18
C LEU A 82 13.49 11.21 15.05
N ARG A 83 13.93 10.37 15.98
CA ARG A 83 13.05 9.69 16.94
C ARG A 83 12.87 10.53 18.21
N SER A 84 11.84 10.21 18.97
CA SER A 84 11.52 10.87 20.24
C SER A 84 12.59 10.68 21.33
N ASP A 85 13.41 9.63 21.22
CA ASP A 85 14.55 9.37 22.11
C ASP A 85 15.82 10.18 21.74
N GLY A 86 15.73 11.04 20.72
CA GLY A 86 16.85 11.81 20.19
C GLY A 86 17.77 11.03 19.25
N SER A 87 17.52 9.73 19.04
CA SER A 87 18.28 8.94 18.07
C SER A 87 17.88 9.29 16.64
N SER A 88 18.86 9.30 15.72
CA SER A 88 18.61 9.45 14.29
C SER A 88 18.49 8.09 13.63
N SER A 89 17.48 7.92 12.78
CA SER A 89 17.33 6.80 11.85
C SER A 89 17.20 7.30 10.42
N GLN A 90 17.24 6.42 9.44
CA GLN A 90 17.16 6.79 8.03
C GLN A 90 16.24 5.85 7.27
N VAL A 91 15.44 6.40 6.37
CA VAL A 91 14.62 5.67 5.40
C VAL A 91 15.26 5.82 4.02
N LYS A 92 15.56 4.69 3.38
CA LYS A 92 16.13 4.64 2.03
C LYS A 92 15.05 4.24 1.05
N LEU A 93 14.79 5.10 0.06
CA LEU A 93 13.77 4.86 -0.96
C LEU A 93 14.42 4.75 -2.33
N ARG A 94 13.88 3.85 -3.16
CA ARG A 94 14.18 3.75 -4.59
C ARG A 94 12.94 4.20 -5.34
N ILE A 95 13.01 5.35 -6.00
CA ILE A 95 11.94 5.90 -6.81
C ILE A 95 12.21 5.59 -8.26
N ARG A 96 11.24 4.98 -8.95
CA ARG A 96 11.27 4.82 -10.40
C ARG A 96 10.19 5.70 -11.01
N ARG A 97 10.62 6.63 -11.86
CA ARG A 97 9.70 7.46 -12.65
C ARG A 97 9.33 6.64 -13.88
N GLY A 98 8.04 6.31 -14.01
CA GLY A 98 7.55 5.71 -15.25
C GLY A 98 7.90 6.63 -16.41
N GLU A 99 8.37 6.06 -17.52
CA GLU A 99 8.59 6.84 -18.73
C GLU A 99 7.26 7.51 -19.09
N PRO A 100 7.21 8.84 -19.25
CA PRO A 100 5.99 9.47 -19.72
C PRO A 100 5.65 8.81 -21.06
N PRO A 101 4.40 8.39 -21.31
CA PRO A 101 4.04 7.87 -22.62
C PRO A 101 4.42 8.95 -23.63
N LEU A 102 5.40 8.64 -24.49
CA LEU A 102 5.87 9.53 -25.54
C LEU A 102 4.66 9.96 -26.35
N ALA A 103 4.16 11.17 -26.07
CA ALA A 103 3.18 11.85 -26.88
C ALA A 103 3.90 12.26 -28.16
N GLY A 104 4.06 11.31 -29.10
CA GLY A 104 5.01 11.53 -30.19
C GLY A 104 5.17 10.42 -31.21
N THR A 105 4.08 9.77 -31.64
CA THR A 105 3.99 9.30 -33.04
C THR A 105 2.59 9.55 -33.60
N GLY A 106 2.46 10.70 -34.25
CA GLY A 106 1.58 10.91 -35.40
C GLY A 106 0.07 10.90 -35.15
N TYR A 107 -0.48 12.05 -34.75
CA TYR A 107 -1.77 12.44 -35.31
C TYR A 107 -1.53 12.94 -36.74
N PRO A 108 -1.98 12.28 -37.81
CA PRO A 108 -2.12 12.96 -39.08
C PRO A 108 -3.25 13.98 -38.92
N ALA A 109 -2.87 15.25 -39.00
CA ALA A 109 -3.82 16.33 -39.20
C ALA A 109 -4.60 16.07 -40.50
N GLY A 110 -5.93 16.11 -40.40
CA GLY A 110 -6.83 16.15 -41.55
C GLY A 110 -7.33 14.79 -42.02
N GLN A 111 -8.48 14.36 -41.51
CA GLN A 111 -9.47 13.67 -42.34
C GLN A 111 -10.87 13.91 -41.77
N THR A 112 -11.64 14.66 -42.55
CA THR A 112 -13.09 14.81 -42.52
C THR A 112 -13.81 13.46 -42.38
N PRO A 113 -14.90 13.35 -41.62
CA PRO A 113 -15.63 12.11 -41.49
C PRO A 113 -16.42 11.83 -42.78
N SER A 114 -16.03 10.78 -43.51
CA SER A 114 -16.91 10.07 -44.43
C SER A 114 -17.13 8.65 -43.89
N PRO A 115 -18.37 8.14 -43.85
CA PRO A 115 -18.66 6.85 -43.26
C PRO A 115 -18.55 5.76 -44.32
N GLN A 116 -17.49 4.95 -44.30
CA GLN A 116 -17.55 3.62 -44.90
C GLN A 116 -16.37 2.72 -44.49
N GLY A 117 -16.72 1.60 -43.86
CA GLY A 117 -16.20 0.28 -44.21
C GLY A 117 -14.70 -0.02 -44.06
N GLY A 118 -14.40 -0.86 -43.07
CA GLY A 118 -13.46 -1.96 -43.28
C GLY A 118 -12.09 -1.86 -42.62
N SER A 119 -11.81 -2.91 -41.84
CA SER A 119 -10.47 -3.49 -41.63
C SER A 119 -9.49 -2.77 -40.70
N ARG A 120 -9.42 -3.32 -39.48
CA ARG A 120 -8.30 -3.29 -38.53
C ARG A 120 -6.92 -3.31 -39.22
N PRO A 121 -5.94 -2.70 -38.53
CA PRO A 121 -4.71 -3.43 -38.22
C PRO A 121 -4.43 -3.46 -36.72
N ARG A 122 -4.26 -4.68 -36.20
CA ARG A 122 -3.64 -4.96 -34.89
C ARG A 122 -2.18 -4.48 -34.93
N SER A 123 -1.84 -3.42 -34.21
CA SER A 123 -0.45 -3.16 -33.82
C SER A 123 -0.16 -3.90 -32.50
N LYS A 124 0.52 -5.04 -32.63
CA LYS A 124 1.12 -5.82 -31.54
C LYS A 124 2.20 -4.97 -30.85
N GLY A 125 1.88 -4.37 -29.71
CA GLY A 125 2.90 -4.09 -28.70
C GLY A 125 3.29 -5.41 -28.06
N THR A 126 4.58 -5.74 -28.04
CA THR A 126 5.13 -6.88 -27.31
C THR A 126 5.15 -6.54 -25.82
N PRO A 127 4.26 -7.07 -24.98
CA PRO A 127 4.42 -6.97 -23.54
C PRO A 127 5.65 -7.78 -23.14
N THR A 128 6.49 -7.18 -22.31
CA THR A 128 7.57 -7.87 -21.60
C THR A 128 6.99 -9.10 -20.90
N ALA A 129 7.51 -10.28 -21.21
CA ALA A 129 6.95 -11.59 -20.82
C ALA A 129 6.60 -11.74 -19.32
N VAL A 130 7.25 -10.98 -18.45
CA VAL A 130 7.06 -11.02 -16.99
C VAL A 130 5.72 -10.40 -16.54
N GLY A 131 5.22 -9.37 -17.24
CA GLY A 131 3.95 -8.73 -16.89
C GLY A 131 2.73 -9.55 -17.33
N GLN A 132 2.80 -10.19 -18.50
CA GLN A 132 1.71 -11.01 -19.00
C GLN A 132 1.42 -12.23 -18.14
N GLU A 133 2.45 -12.83 -17.55
CA GLU A 133 2.25 -13.99 -16.69
C GLU A 133 1.49 -13.60 -15.43
N GLN A 134 1.83 -12.45 -14.83
CA GLN A 134 1.15 -11.95 -13.64
C GLN A 134 -0.32 -11.61 -13.92
N ASP A 135 -0.60 -10.94 -15.03
CA ASP A 135 -1.98 -10.62 -15.43
C ASP A 135 -2.80 -11.89 -15.71
N GLN A 136 -2.21 -12.88 -16.38
CA GLN A 136 -2.89 -14.17 -16.65
C GLN A 136 -3.15 -14.99 -15.38
N VAL A 137 -2.22 -14.98 -14.43
CA VAL A 137 -2.40 -15.65 -13.13
C VAL A 137 -3.51 -14.96 -12.33
N PHE A 138 -3.54 -13.63 -12.34
CA PHE A 138 -4.53 -12.86 -11.60
C PHE A 138 -5.96 -13.07 -12.15
N GLU A 139 -6.14 -12.97 -13.47
CA GLU A 139 -7.42 -13.25 -14.14
C GLU A 139 -7.90 -14.68 -13.86
N ARG A 140 -6.98 -15.64 -13.84
CA ARG A 140 -7.27 -17.04 -13.53
C ARG A 140 -7.75 -17.21 -12.08
N ILE A 141 -7.05 -16.62 -11.11
CA ILE A 141 -7.43 -16.70 -9.69
C ILE A 141 -8.79 -16.04 -9.46
N GLN A 142 -9.06 -14.90 -10.11
CA GLN A 142 -10.36 -14.26 -10.02
C GLN A 142 -11.50 -15.15 -10.53
N GLY A 143 -11.30 -15.83 -11.67
CA GLY A 143 -12.29 -16.78 -12.19
C GLY A 143 -12.58 -17.93 -11.22
N LEU A 144 -11.54 -18.50 -10.61
CA LEU A 144 -11.68 -19.56 -9.59
C LEU A 144 -12.47 -19.11 -8.37
N ILE A 145 -12.22 -17.89 -7.89
CA ILE A 145 -12.95 -17.33 -6.74
C ILE A 145 -14.42 -17.14 -7.12
N GLN A 146 -14.72 -16.67 -8.33
CA GLN A 146 -16.10 -16.52 -8.79
C GLN A 146 -16.84 -17.86 -8.87
N ASP A 147 -16.17 -18.93 -9.30
CA ASP A 147 -16.77 -20.27 -9.35
C ASP A 147 -17.04 -20.81 -7.94
N VAL A 148 -16.13 -20.61 -6.99
CA VAL A 148 -16.34 -20.98 -5.57
C VAL A 148 -17.53 -20.22 -4.98
N LEU A 149 -17.65 -18.93 -5.28
CA LEU A 149 -18.76 -18.11 -4.79
C LEU A 149 -20.10 -18.52 -5.42
N ARG A 150 -20.09 -19.06 -6.64
CA ARG A 150 -21.28 -19.54 -7.34
C ARG A 150 -21.74 -20.90 -6.83
N ASP A 151 -20.82 -21.86 -6.76
CA ASP A 151 -21.15 -23.26 -6.48
C ASP A 151 -21.14 -23.59 -4.98
N GLN A 152 -20.59 -22.68 -4.15
CA GLN A 152 -20.45 -22.79 -2.68
C GLN A 152 -20.16 -24.22 -2.20
N PRO A 153 -19.05 -24.82 -2.65
CA PRO A 153 -18.69 -26.17 -2.25
C PRO A 153 -18.37 -26.25 -0.75
N GLU A 154 -18.62 -27.42 -0.15
CA GLU A 154 -18.33 -27.72 1.25
C GLU A 154 -16.84 -27.50 1.62
N ASP A 155 -15.94 -27.72 0.64
CA ASP A 155 -14.51 -27.47 0.76
C ASP A 155 -14.01 -26.59 -0.41
N PRO A 156 -13.98 -25.25 -0.22
CA PRO A 156 -13.53 -24.29 -1.22
C PRO A 156 -12.10 -24.53 -1.72
N CYS A 157 -11.20 -24.91 -0.82
CA CYS A 157 -9.79 -25.12 -1.13
C CYS A 157 -9.62 -26.33 -2.04
N ARG A 158 -10.30 -27.44 -1.73
CA ARG A 158 -10.27 -28.65 -2.55
C ARG A 158 -10.89 -28.42 -3.93
N PHE A 159 -11.96 -27.65 -4.01
CA PHE A 159 -12.59 -27.28 -5.28
C PHE A 159 -11.64 -26.47 -6.18
N MET A 160 -10.99 -25.44 -5.64
CA MET A 160 -10.00 -24.63 -6.39
C MET A 160 -8.83 -25.47 -6.90
N LEU A 161 -8.32 -26.40 -6.08
CA LEU A 161 -7.23 -27.30 -6.48
C LEU A 161 -7.65 -28.26 -7.59
N ASN A 162 -8.89 -28.77 -7.58
CA ASN A 162 -9.40 -29.62 -8.64
C ASN A 162 -9.57 -28.84 -9.95
N GLN A 163 -10.11 -27.62 -9.89
CA GLN A 163 -10.26 -26.74 -11.06
C GLN A 163 -8.90 -26.34 -11.66
N LEU A 164 -7.88 -26.10 -10.83
CA LEU A 164 -6.52 -25.85 -11.31
C LEU A 164 -5.89 -27.08 -11.98
N LYS A 165 -6.21 -28.30 -11.49
CA LYS A 165 -5.73 -29.56 -12.07
C LYS A 165 -6.41 -29.92 -13.39
N THR A 166 -7.72 -29.67 -13.52
CA THR A 166 -8.47 -29.92 -14.77
C THR A 166 -8.08 -28.97 -15.89
N LEU A 167 -7.63 -27.75 -15.54
CA LEU A 167 -7.14 -26.74 -16.46
C LEU A 167 -5.63 -26.82 -16.76
N GLN A 168 -4.90 -27.79 -16.19
CA GLN A 168 -3.59 -28.20 -16.70
C GLN A 168 -3.79 -29.29 -17.76
N PRO A 169 -3.90 -28.97 -19.06
CA PRO A 169 -3.79 -29.99 -20.09
C PRO A 169 -2.35 -30.50 -20.11
N ASP A 170 -2.20 -31.74 -19.69
CA ASP A 170 -1.20 -32.72 -20.14
C ASP A 170 0.15 -32.17 -20.63
N GLY A 171 1.07 -31.96 -19.69
CA GLY A 171 2.51 -32.03 -19.92
C GLY A 171 3.12 -33.39 -19.57
N ALA A 172 2.33 -34.42 -19.21
CA ALA A 172 2.88 -35.71 -18.79
C ALA A 172 1.85 -36.85 -18.68
N LYS A 173 1.27 -37.33 -19.79
CA LYS A 173 0.80 -38.72 -19.88
C LYS A 173 1.11 -39.36 -21.24
N ALA A 174 2.19 -40.13 -21.27
CA ALA A 174 2.28 -41.29 -22.16
C ALA A 174 2.46 -42.57 -21.32
N LYS A 175 1.51 -43.50 -21.52
CA LYS A 175 1.47 -44.95 -21.21
C LYS A 175 1.12 -45.33 -19.76
N ARG A 176 -0.14 -45.72 -19.49
CA ARG A 176 -0.79 -47.05 -19.61
C ARG A 176 -0.20 -48.14 -18.71
N GLY A 177 -1.05 -48.67 -17.82
CA GLY A 177 -0.84 -49.93 -17.12
C GLY A 177 -1.99 -50.24 -16.15
N THR A 178 -2.91 -51.09 -16.59
CA THR A 178 -4.13 -51.64 -15.97
C THR A 178 -3.91 -52.63 -14.81
N ALA A 179 -5.01 -52.94 -14.11
CA ALA A 179 -5.31 -54.04 -13.17
C ALA A 179 -5.18 -53.67 -11.67
N ALA A 180 -6.23 -53.62 -10.83
CA ALA A 180 -7.30 -54.57 -10.44
C ALA A 180 -7.04 -55.18 -9.04
N ALA A 181 -8.13 -55.46 -8.31
CA ALA A 181 -8.29 -56.01 -6.94
C ALA A 181 -8.28 -54.95 -5.80
N GLN A 182 -9.38 -54.70 -5.08
CA GLN A 182 -10.00 -55.54 -4.01
C GLN A 182 -8.98 -55.84 -2.89
N ASP A 183 -9.20 -55.67 -1.59
CA ASP A 183 -10.40 -55.89 -0.80
C ASP A 183 -10.17 -55.37 0.66
N SER A 184 -11.27 -55.06 1.35
CA SER A 184 -11.60 -55.19 2.79
C SER A 184 -10.64 -54.90 3.98
N SER A 185 -11.26 -54.24 4.98
CA SER A 185 -11.29 -54.53 6.44
C SER A 185 -10.38 -53.78 7.43
N SER A 186 -10.98 -52.75 8.06
CA SER A 186 -11.21 -52.53 9.52
C SER A 186 -10.06 -52.70 10.57
N PRO A 187 -10.32 -52.62 11.89
CA PRO A 187 -9.98 -51.47 12.74
C PRO A 187 -9.00 -51.81 13.88
N GLY A 188 -8.37 -50.81 14.50
CA GLY A 188 -7.61 -51.08 15.73
C GLY A 188 -6.84 -49.88 16.28
N SER A 189 -7.46 -49.14 17.20
CA SER A 189 -6.73 -48.50 18.32
C SER A 189 -6.39 -49.61 19.33
N PRO A 190 -5.31 -49.55 20.15
CA PRO A 190 -5.37 -48.69 21.36
C PRO A 190 -4.02 -48.28 22.04
N LYS A 191 -4.13 -47.37 23.02
CA LYS A 191 -3.27 -47.14 24.23
C LYS A 191 -1.88 -46.53 23.98
N SER A 192 -1.31 -45.63 24.79
CA SER A 192 -1.57 -44.92 26.08
C SER A 192 -0.31 -44.02 26.30
N PRO A 193 -0.02 -43.42 27.47
CA PRO A 193 -0.69 -42.33 28.18
C PRO A 193 0.24 -41.10 28.42
N ARG A 194 -0.38 -39.98 28.85
CA ARG A 194 0.12 -38.78 29.61
C ARG A 194 1.05 -39.19 30.80
N PRO A 195 1.82 -38.33 31.55
CA PRO A 195 1.67 -36.87 31.86
C PRO A 195 3.01 -36.15 32.24
N PRO A 196 3.12 -35.17 33.19
CA PRO A 196 2.34 -33.98 33.58
C PRO A 196 3.12 -32.63 33.53
N ASP A 197 2.39 -31.57 33.86
CA ASP A 197 2.77 -30.23 34.37
C ASP A 197 4.22 -29.98 34.86
N GLN A 198 4.80 -28.85 34.42
CA GLN A 198 5.71 -28.06 35.24
C GLN A 198 5.20 -26.61 35.37
N PRO A 199 4.97 -26.12 36.61
CA PRO A 199 4.59 -24.76 36.91
C PRO A 199 5.79 -23.80 37.05
N CYS A 200 5.45 -22.51 37.01
CA CYS A 200 6.29 -21.33 37.21
C CYS A 200 7.10 -21.32 38.53
N PRO A 201 8.24 -20.60 38.53
CA PRO A 201 8.41 -19.44 39.40
C PRO A 201 9.01 -18.26 38.61
N GLY A 202 8.64 -16.98 38.75
CA GLY A 202 8.36 -16.23 39.97
C GLY A 202 9.66 -15.80 40.65
N ARG A 203 10.19 -14.58 40.37
CA ARG A 203 10.90 -13.72 41.36
C ARG A 203 11.48 -12.42 40.80
N THR A 204 10.90 -11.32 41.31
CA THR A 204 11.54 -10.19 42.02
C THR A 204 12.81 -9.51 41.51
N GLY A 205 12.70 -8.17 41.38
CA GLY A 205 13.74 -7.16 41.60
C GLY A 205 13.44 -5.94 40.74
N ARG A 206 12.89 -4.80 41.21
CA ARG A 206 13.09 -3.94 42.40
C ARG A 206 14.50 -3.33 42.48
N GLY A 207 14.57 -2.06 42.09
CA GLY A 207 15.68 -1.10 42.24
C GLY A 207 15.50 -0.03 41.15
N ALA A 208 15.06 1.21 41.34
CA ALA A 208 15.17 2.21 42.41
C ALA A 208 16.59 2.70 42.67
N THR A 209 17.02 3.71 41.89
CA THR A 209 18.01 4.78 42.20
C THR A 209 18.24 5.57 40.89
N THR A 210 18.63 6.83 40.80
CA THR A 210 18.60 8.01 41.66
C THR A 210 19.04 9.18 40.76
N ARG A 211 18.16 10.17 40.62
CA ARG A 211 18.40 11.62 40.65
C ARG A 211 19.85 12.12 40.83
N GLN A 212 20.39 12.85 39.85
CA GLN A 212 21.33 13.99 40.05
C GLN A 212 21.39 14.81 38.74
N LEU A 213 20.86 16.03 38.64
CA LEU A 213 21.51 17.33 38.96
C LEU A 213 22.92 17.43 38.31
N ALA A 214 23.33 18.48 37.60
CA ALA A 214 22.77 19.80 37.33
C ALA A 214 23.67 20.50 36.28
N ALA A 215 23.09 21.49 35.61
CA ALA A 215 23.66 22.83 35.35
C ALA A 215 24.95 23.04 34.55
N GLN A 216 24.90 24.20 33.87
CA GLN A 216 25.98 25.03 33.30
C GLN A 216 26.33 24.75 31.85
N GLN A 217 25.88 25.62 30.94
CA GLN A 217 26.68 26.82 30.64
C GLN A 217 25.86 27.86 29.86
N ALA A 218 25.86 29.07 30.43
CA ALA A 218 25.50 30.32 29.79
C ALA A 218 26.79 31.08 29.50
N VAL A 219 27.06 31.38 28.23
CA VAL A 219 27.94 32.46 27.73
C VAL A 219 27.43 32.71 26.30
N GLY A 220 26.91 33.86 25.87
CA GLY A 220 27.33 35.23 26.13
C GLY A 220 27.92 35.80 24.82
N ARG A 221 27.15 36.67 24.14
CA ARG A 221 27.58 37.72 23.17
C ARG A 221 26.32 38.29 22.50
N GLN A 222 25.73 39.41 22.91
CA GLN A 222 26.18 40.82 22.88
C GLN A 222 26.69 41.33 21.52
N GLY A 223 25.99 42.37 21.02
CA GLY A 223 26.44 43.37 20.04
C GLY A 223 26.30 42.93 18.59
N VAL A 224 25.81 43.74 17.64
CA VAL A 224 26.00 45.19 17.51
C VAL A 224 24.86 45.80 16.68
N ALA A 225 24.34 46.93 17.15
CA ALA A 225 23.56 47.88 16.37
C ALA A 225 24.46 48.70 15.40
N ARG A 226 23.83 49.54 14.57
CA ARG A 226 24.37 50.62 13.69
C ARG A 226 24.66 50.19 12.24
N THR A 227 24.30 50.93 11.18
CA THR A 227 23.80 52.31 11.01
C THR A 227 23.08 52.41 9.66
N GLN A 228 22.08 53.29 9.58
CA GLN A 228 21.67 53.96 8.34
C GLN A 228 22.83 54.86 7.83
N LYS A 229 23.05 54.95 6.51
CA LYS A 229 23.44 56.21 5.87
C LYS A 229 23.23 56.16 4.36
N GLU A 230 22.65 57.27 3.86
CA GLU A 230 22.48 57.69 2.47
C GLU A 230 23.70 57.44 1.55
N ALA A 231 23.39 57.10 0.30
CA ALA A 231 23.80 57.86 -0.89
C ALA A 231 22.82 57.55 -2.03
#